data_AF-A0A448IY10-F1
#
_entry.id   AF-A0A448IY10-F1
#
_cell.length_a   1.000
_cell.length_b   1.000
_cell.length_c   1.000
_cell.angle_alpha   90.00
_cell.angle_beta   90.00
_cell.angle_gamma   90.00
#
_symmetry.space_group_name_H-M   'P 1'
#
loop_
_entity.id
_entity.type
_entity.pdbx_description
1 polymer ?
#
loop_
_entity_poly.entity_id
_entity_poly.type
_entity_poly.pdbx_seq_one_letter_code
_entity_poly.pdbx_strand_id
1 'polypeptide(L)'
;MTNSPVNHVGMTVAIDDMPPLIWHAELGDKLLDLWTGTNHRGVQLNDLRQAVERWINSYDQRCWLRQLTPYASRDQEDRLLRVIARMDGTPFPSTARLTGRWMRGRLPNAADFTRGIPFVHKKVRQSVERRKEKTKTSLETAYCAETVAIAYEEMGLLETEKHYNWFDPGKFWSGDTLPLTETYQLGDEIAVHL
;
A
#
# COMPACT_ATOMS: atom_id res chain seq x y z
N MET A 1 6.70 -12.58 -4.31
CA MET A 1 7.04 -11.62 -5.37
C MET A 1 6.12 -11.93 -6.51
N THR A 2 5.15 -11.06 -6.77
CA THR A 2 4.31 -11.15 -7.97
C THR A 2 5.07 -10.58 -9.14
N ASN A 3 4.89 -11.19 -10.32
CA ASN A 3 5.52 -10.76 -11.55
C ASN A 3 4.73 -9.59 -12.19
N SER A 4 4.26 -8.66 -11.36
CA SER A 4 3.41 -7.54 -11.75
C SER A 4 4.24 -6.26 -11.90
N PRO A 5 3.92 -5.40 -12.87
CA PRO A 5 4.54 -4.08 -13.00
C PRO A 5 4.08 -3.09 -11.89
N VAL A 6 3.10 -3.47 -11.06
CA VAL A 6 2.50 -2.61 -10.04
C VAL A 6 3.20 -2.78 -8.70
N ASN A 7 3.64 -1.67 -8.10
CA ASN A 7 4.36 -1.62 -6.82
C ASN A 7 3.54 -1.01 -5.66
N HIS A 8 2.44 -0.33 -5.96
CA HIS A 8 1.56 0.33 -5.01
C HIS A 8 0.12 0.35 -5.54
N VAL A 9 -0.85 0.28 -4.63
CA VAL A 9 -2.27 0.41 -4.95
C VAL A 9 -2.96 1.26 -3.88
N GLY A 10 -3.93 2.05 -4.31
CA GLY A 10 -4.84 2.78 -3.44
C GLY A 10 -6.23 2.79 -4.05
N MET A 11 -7.23 3.10 -3.25
CA MET A 11 -8.61 3.22 -3.68
C MET A 11 -8.99 4.70 -3.76
N THR A 12 -9.47 5.15 -4.91
CA THR A 12 -10.03 6.50 -5.04
C THR A 12 -11.31 6.60 -4.22
N VAL A 13 -11.45 7.67 -3.44
CA VAL A 13 -12.65 8.00 -2.67
C VAL A 13 -13.19 9.32 -3.19
N ALA A 14 -14.21 9.24 -4.03
CA ALA A 14 -14.87 10.38 -4.66
C ALA A 14 -16.36 10.34 -4.29
N ILE A 15 -16.68 10.79 -3.07
CA ILE A 15 -18.03 10.75 -2.51
C ILE A 15 -18.62 12.16 -2.55
N ASP A 16 -19.86 12.26 -3.02
CA ASP A 16 -20.62 13.52 -3.12
C ASP A 16 -19.81 14.64 -3.80
N ASP A 17 -19.65 15.79 -3.13
CA ASP A 17 -18.99 17.00 -3.59
C ASP A 17 -17.57 17.16 -3.01
N MET A 18 -17.05 16.13 -2.34
CA MET A 18 -15.67 16.13 -1.87
C MET A 18 -14.68 16.13 -3.04
N PRO A 19 -13.50 16.77 -2.88
CA PRO A 19 -12.42 16.59 -3.84
C PRO A 19 -12.06 15.10 -3.96
N PRO A 20 -11.50 14.64 -5.09
CA PRO A 20 -11.07 13.26 -5.21
C PRO A 20 -9.99 12.97 -4.17
N LEU A 21 -10.28 12.00 -3.30
CA LEU A 21 -9.36 11.54 -2.26
C LEU A 21 -8.81 10.16 -2.64
N ILE A 22 -7.80 9.73 -1.89
CA ILE A 22 -7.25 8.40 -2.01
C ILE A 22 -7.09 7.76 -0.63
N TRP A 23 -7.68 6.58 -0.49
CA TRP A 23 -7.48 5.67 0.63
C TRP A 23 -6.35 4.71 0.31
N HIS A 24 -5.23 4.81 1.03
CA HIS A 24 -4.07 3.96 0.82
C HIS A 24 -3.21 3.91 2.08
N ALA A 25 -2.22 3.01 2.07
CA ALA A 25 -1.17 3.03 3.07
C ALA A 25 0.13 3.55 2.45
N GLU A 26 0.73 4.59 3.04
CA GLU A 26 2.05 5.12 2.63
C GLU A 26 2.99 5.19 3.84
N LEU A 27 4.27 4.88 3.61
CA LEU A 27 5.30 5.00 4.64
C LEU A 27 5.72 6.45 4.93
N GLY A 28 5.37 7.37 4.03
CA GLY A 28 5.60 8.79 4.16
C GLY A 28 4.68 9.43 5.20
N ASP A 29 5.10 10.59 5.68
CA ASP A 29 4.32 11.48 6.55
C ASP A 29 4.21 12.88 5.90
N LYS A 30 4.29 12.93 4.57
CA LYS A 30 4.45 14.19 3.82
C LYS A 30 3.13 14.80 3.40
N LEU A 31 2.10 13.99 3.22
CA LEU A 31 0.76 14.45 2.87
C LEU A 31 -0.06 14.58 4.16
N LEU A 32 -0.94 15.58 4.17
CA LEU A 32 -1.93 15.77 5.23
C LEU A 32 -2.97 14.65 5.09
N ASP A 33 -3.15 13.87 6.16
CA ASP A 33 -4.31 13.01 6.24
C ASP A 33 -5.56 13.88 6.49
N LEU A 34 -6.52 13.79 5.57
CA LEU A 34 -7.72 14.62 5.58
C LEU A 34 -8.80 14.08 6.51
N TRP A 35 -8.65 12.84 7.00
CA TRP A 35 -9.55 12.29 8.00
C TRP A 35 -9.24 12.84 9.41
N THR A 36 -7.97 12.84 9.80
CA THR A 36 -7.49 13.29 11.13
C THR A 36 -7.05 14.75 11.15
N GLY A 37 -6.74 15.34 9.98
CA GLY A 37 -6.14 16.66 9.88
C GLY A 37 -4.69 16.71 10.38
N THR A 38 -3.98 15.58 10.36
CA THR A 38 -2.58 15.50 10.84
C THR A 38 -1.67 14.80 9.84
N ASN A 39 -0.35 14.96 9.99
CA ASN A 39 0.62 14.17 9.27
C ASN A 39 1.04 12.96 10.13
N HIS A 40 0.76 11.76 9.65
CA HIS A 40 1.20 10.51 10.26
C HIS A 40 1.66 9.54 9.18
N ARG A 41 1.94 8.29 9.58
CA ARG A 41 2.25 7.18 8.66
C ARG A 41 1.17 6.12 8.79
N GLY A 42 1.22 5.13 7.92
CA GLY A 42 0.31 4.00 7.96
C GLY A 42 -0.78 4.16 6.94
N VAL A 43 -2.00 3.76 7.30
CA VAL A 43 -3.17 3.96 6.44
C VAL A 43 -3.69 5.38 6.59
N GLN A 44 -4.01 6.03 5.47
CA GLN A 44 -4.37 7.45 5.39
C GLN A 44 -5.40 7.71 4.29
N LEU A 45 -6.14 8.80 4.45
CA LEU A 45 -6.98 9.41 3.44
C LEU A 45 -6.34 10.73 2.98
N ASN A 46 -5.66 10.71 1.84
CA ASN A 46 -5.00 11.90 1.29
C ASN A 46 -5.76 12.52 0.11
N ASP A 47 -5.43 13.76 -0.22
CA ASP A 47 -5.82 14.37 -1.50
C ASP A 47 -5.20 13.58 -2.67
N LEU A 48 -6.03 13.11 -3.60
CA LEU A 48 -5.57 12.25 -4.70
C LEU A 48 -4.61 13.00 -5.64
N ARG A 49 -4.85 14.29 -5.90
CA ARG A 49 -3.98 15.08 -6.78
C ARG A 49 -2.60 15.22 -6.16
N GLN A 50 -2.52 15.58 -4.88
CA GLN A 50 -1.23 15.72 -4.19
C GLN A 50 -0.47 14.39 -4.12
N ALA A 51 -1.18 13.28 -3.90
CA ALA A 51 -0.58 11.94 -3.94
C ALA A 51 0.02 11.62 -5.33
N VAL A 52 -0.76 11.83 -6.40
CA VAL A 52 -0.31 11.59 -7.78
C VAL A 52 0.84 12.51 -8.18
N GLU A 53 0.77 13.80 -7.85
CA GLU A 53 1.87 14.76 -8.09
C GLU A 53 3.16 14.31 -7.41
N ARG A 54 3.06 13.80 -6.17
CA ARG A 54 4.22 13.28 -5.45
C ARG A 54 4.79 12.02 -6.11
N TRP A 55 3.93 11.08 -6.52
CA TRP A 55 4.37 9.85 -7.19
C TRP A 55 5.07 10.12 -8.50
N ILE A 56 4.50 10.99 -9.34
CA ILE A 56 5.08 11.35 -10.64
C ILE A 56 6.36 12.17 -10.46
N ASN A 57 6.33 13.24 -9.65
CA ASN A 57 7.45 14.19 -9.61
C ASN A 57 8.57 13.79 -8.64
N SER A 58 8.26 13.13 -7.52
CA SER A 58 9.26 12.81 -6.48
C SER A 58 9.79 11.39 -6.58
N TYR A 59 9.00 10.46 -7.10
CA TYR A 59 9.37 9.04 -7.16
C TYR A 59 9.52 8.51 -8.59
N ASP A 60 9.35 9.35 -9.62
CA ASP A 60 9.43 8.99 -11.04
C ASP A 60 8.54 7.80 -11.39
N GLN A 61 7.36 7.76 -10.76
CA GLN A 61 6.38 6.70 -10.95
C GLN A 61 5.35 7.10 -12.00
N ARG A 62 4.78 6.08 -12.64
CA ARG A 62 3.64 6.23 -13.53
C ARG A 62 2.39 5.83 -12.77
N CYS A 63 1.30 6.55 -13.00
CA CYS A 63 0.03 6.34 -12.31
C CYS A 63 -1.05 5.90 -13.31
N TRP A 64 -1.88 4.95 -12.88
CA TRP A 64 -3.02 4.46 -13.65
C TRP A 64 -4.23 4.36 -12.72
N LEU A 65 -5.41 4.61 -13.27
CA LEU A 65 -6.71 4.43 -12.63
C LEU A 65 -7.42 3.25 -13.27
N ARG A 66 -8.10 2.42 -12.47
CA ARG A 66 -9.05 1.42 -12.98
C ARG A 66 -10.43 1.73 -12.42
N GLN A 67 -11.40 1.94 -13.31
CA GLN A 67 -12.75 2.33 -12.92
C GLN A 67 -13.57 1.11 -12.48
N LEU A 68 -14.19 1.19 -11.30
CA LEU A 68 -15.19 0.21 -10.85
C LEU A 68 -16.51 0.42 -11.61
N THR A 69 -17.09 -0.67 -12.12
CA THR A 69 -18.40 -0.70 -12.78
C THR A 69 -19.24 -1.88 -12.25
N PRO A 70 -20.51 -1.67 -11.86
CA PRO A 70 -21.17 -0.37 -11.67
C PRO A 70 -20.48 0.43 -10.55
N TYR A 71 -20.84 1.71 -10.42
CA TYR A 71 -20.36 2.51 -9.31
C TYR A 71 -20.85 1.95 -7.97
N ALA A 72 -20.08 2.21 -6.92
CA ALA A 72 -20.47 1.84 -5.57
C ALA A 72 -21.79 2.52 -5.18
N SER A 73 -22.63 1.81 -4.44
CA SER A 73 -23.86 2.40 -3.89
C SER A 73 -23.58 3.24 -2.65
N ARG A 74 -24.52 4.11 -2.28
CA ARG A 74 -24.49 4.91 -1.03
C ARG A 74 -24.17 4.05 0.20
N ASP A 75 -24.81 2.89 0.32
CA ASP A 75 -24.57 1.98 1.45
C ASP A 75 -23.13 1.44 1.49
N GLN A 76 -22.51 1.26 0.32
CA GLN A 76 -21.12 0.83 0.20
C GLN A 76 -20.15 1.96 0.53
N GLU A 77 -20.44 3.18 0.08
CA GLU A 77 -19.71 4.40 0.48
C GLU A 77 -19.76 4.59 2.01
N ASP A 78 -20.92 4.40 2.64
CA ASP A 78 -21.05 4.45 4.10
C ASP A 78 -20.23 3.37 4.82
N ARG A 79 -20.14 2.16 4.25
CA ARG A 79 -19.29 1.10 4.80
C ARG A 79 -17.81 1.45 4.66
N LEU A 80 -17.40 2.02 3.53
CA LEU A 80 -16.05 2.56 3.36
C LEU A 80 -15.72 3.61 4.42
N LEU A 81 -16.60 4.58 4.67
CA LEU A 81 -16.35 5.61 5.69
C LEU A 81 -16.14 5.01 7.10
N ARG A 82 -16.86 3.92 7.43
CA ARG A 82 -16.61 3.17 8.69
C ARG A 82 -15.25 2.47 8.70
N VAL A 83 -14.81 1.93 7.57
CA VAL A 83 -13.47 1.34 7.42
C VAL A 83 -12.40 2.41 7.63
N ILE A 84 -12.53 3.57 6.97
CA ILE A 84 -11.63 4.71 7.13
C ILE A 84 -11.56 5.11 8.59
N ALA A 85 -12.71 5.37 9.22
CA ALA A 85 -12.79 5.75 10.64
C ALA A 85 -12.09 4.76 11.59
N ARG A 86 -12.12 3.46 11.27
CA ARG A 86 -11.54 2.38 12.08
C ARG A 86 -10.05 2.18 11.84
N MET A 87 -9.60 2.33 10.59
CA MET A 87 -8.26 1.92 10.15
C MET A 87 -7.31 3.10 9.95
N ASP A 88 -7.81 4.32 9.91
CA ASP A 88 -6.96 5.49 9.74
C ASP A 88 -5.88 5.56 10.83
N GLY A 89 -4.64 5.83 10.41
CA GLY A 89 -3.48 5.89 11.29
C GLY A 89 -2.98 4.54 11.81
N THR A 90 -3.62 3.42 11.44
CA THR A 90 -3.11 2.10 11.80
C THR A 90 -1.71 1.91 11.18
N PRO A 91 -0.69 1.59 12.01
CA PRO A 91 0.66 1.45 11.50
C PRO A 91 0.74 0.17 10.66
N PHE A 92 1.58 0.22 9.61
CA PHE A 92 2.06 -0.99 8.96
C PHE A 92 2.44 -2.01 10.04
N PRO A 93 2.01 -3.29 9.94
CA PRO A 93 2.39 -4.29 10.90
C PRO A 93 3.91 -4.28 10.98
N SER A 94 4.41 -3.74 12.09
CA SER A 94 5.84 -3.60 12.25
C SER A 94 6.43 -4.99 12.09
N THR A 95 7.50 -5.09 11.33
CA THR A 95 8.26 -6.33 11.09
C THR A 95 8.49 -7.16 12.35
N ALA A 96 8.34 -6.61 13.56
CA ALA A 96 8.31 -7.33 14.83
C ALA A 96 7.40 -8.57 14.84
N ARG A 97 6.23 -8.57 14.18
CA ARG A 97 5.38 -9.79 14.08
C ARG A 97 5.93 -10.84 13.11
N LEU A 98 6.68 -10.44 12.09
CA LEU A 98 7.37 -11.34 11.15
C LEU A 98 8.73 -11.84 11.68
N THR A 99 9.42 -11.04 12.52
CA THR A 99 10.73 -11.41 13.12
C THR A 99 10.61 -12.27 14.38
N GLY A 100 9.40 -12.42 14.95
CA GLY A 100 9.17 -13.25 16.14
C GLY A 100 9.57 -14.72 15.99
N ARG A 101 9.68 -15.24 14.75
CA ARG A 101 10.16 -16.59 14.47
C ARG A 101 11.67 -16.70 14.25
N TRP A 102 12.42 -15.61 14.16
CA TRP A 102 13.89 -15.63 13.99
C TRP A 102 14.67 -15.44 15.30
N MET A 103 14.02 -14.91 16.36
CA MET A 103 14.68 -14.66 17.64
C MET A 103 14.94 -15.89 18.52
N ARG A 104 14.65 -17.13 18.07
CA ARG A 104 14.85 -18.34 18.88
C ARG A 104 16.12 -19.13 18.56
N GLY A 105 17.08 -18.57 17.83
CA GLY A 105 18.36 -19.26 17.63
C GLY A 105 19.43 -18.40 16.98
N ARG A 106 20.32 -17.85 17.82
CA ARG A 106 21.75 -17.57 17.57
C ARG A 106 22.18 -17.29 16.11
N LEU A 107 22.76 -16.11 15.86
CA LEU A 107 24.20 -15.91 15.53
C LEU A 107 24.52 -14.42 15.18
N PRO A 108 25.79 -13.99 15.31
CA PRO A 108 26.20 -12.61 15.58
C PRO A 108 26.12 -11.68 14.37
N ASN A 109 26.10 -10.38 14.67
CA ASN A 109 26.23 -9.29 13.72
C ASN A 109 27.41 -9.53 12.75
N ALA A 110 27.12 -9.70 11.46
CA ALA A 110 28.13 -9.65 10.41
C ALA A 110 28.91 -8.31 10.39
N ALA A 111 28.37 -7.27 11.05
CA ALA A 111 29.04 -6.00 11.30
C ALA A 111 30.22 -6.09 12.29
N ASP A 112 30.28 -7.10 13.17
CA ASP A 112 31.44 -7.28 14.06
C ASP A 112 32.61 -8.02 13.39
N PHE A 113 32.36 -8.83 12.36
CA PHE A 113 33.43 -9.57 11.68
C PHE A 113 34.27 -8.71 10.71
N THR A 114 33.78 -7.52 10.34
CA THR A 114 34.45 -6.63 9.36
C THR A 114 35.07 -5.37 9.99
N ARG A 115 35.11 -5.29 11.33
CA ARG A 115 35.58 -4.15 12.13
C ARG A 115 37.11 -3.94 12.12
N GLY A 116 37.76 -4.21 10.98
CA GLY A 116 39.21 -4.11 10.82
C GLY A 116 39.74 -4.02 9.39
N ILE A 117 38.88 -4.02 8.36
CA ILE A 117 39.33 -3.94 6.95
C ILE A 117 38.80 -2.64 6.32
N PRO A 118 39.66 -1.63 6.10
CA PRO A 118 39.30 -0.42 5.38
C PRO A 118 38.72 -0.77 4.00
N PHE A 119 37.70 -0.04 3.53
CA PHE A 119 36.95 -0.23 2.27
C PHE A 119 35.86 -1.31 2.19
N VAL A 120 35.91 -2.40 2.97
CA VAL A 120 34.84 -3.42 2.96
C VAL A 120 33.57 -2.92 3.67
N HIS A 121 33.75 -2.12 4.73
CA HIS A 121 32.66 -1.54 5.52
C HIS A 121 31.69 -0.69 4.69
N LYS A 122 32.17 0.07 3.70
CA LYS A 122 31.32 0.94 2.86
C LYS A 122 30.42 0.13 1.93
N LYS A 123 30.94 -0.92 1.29
CA LYS A 123 30.15 -1.81 0.41
C LYS A 123 29.14 -2.65 1.21
N VAL A 124 29.53 -3.17 2.38
CA VAL A 124 28.63 -3.93 3.25
C VAL A 124 27.50 -3.03 3.77
N ARG A 125 27.81 -1.82 4.24
CA ARG A 125 26.80 -0.86 4.70
C ARG A 125 25.83 -0.47 3.59
N GLN A 126 26.31 -0.18 2.37
CA GLN A 126 25.46 0.10 1.21
C GLN A 126 24.56 -1.08 0.84
N SER A 127 25.07 -2.31 0.93
CA SER A 127 24.26 -3.53 0.68
C SER A 127 23.17 -3.72 1.73
N VAL A 128 23.49 -3.46 3.01
CA VAL A 128 22.52 -3.51 4.12
C VAL A 128 21.47 -2.41 3.97
N GLU A 129 21.86 -1.18 3.61
CA GLU A 129 20.95 -0.06 3.37
C GLU A 129 19.99 -0.36 2.19
N ARG A 130 20.52 -0.83 1.05
CA ARG A 130 19.71 -1.26 -0.10
C ARG A 130 18.76 -2.40 0.25
N ARG A 131 19.21 -3.37 1.05
CA ARG A 131 18.36 -4.50 1.48
C ARG A 131 17.25 -4.01 2.40
N LYS A 132 17.55 -3.08 3.31
CA LYS A 132 16.55 -2.47 4.21
C LYS A 132 15.51 -1.68 3.43
N GLU A 133 15.93 -0.91 2.43
CA GLU A 133 15.05 -0.14 1.54
C GLU A 133 14.14 -1.05 0.71
N LYS A 134 14.70 -2.10 0.07
CA LYS A 134 13.90 -3.10 -0.64
C LYS A 134 12.88 -3.81 0.25
N THR A 135 13.28 -4.20 1.47
CA THR A 135 12.34 -4.81 2.42
C THR A 135 11.25 -3.82 2.83
N LYS A 136 11.60 -2.54 3.01
CA LYS A 136 10.66 -1.48 3.37
C LYS A 136 9.60 -1.29 2.28
N THR A 137 10.00 -1.16 1.02
CA THR A 137 9.07 -1.08 -0.13
C THR A 137 8.21 -2.34 -0.24
N SER A 138 8.79 -3.54 -0.07
CA SER A 138 8.00 -4.78 -0.14
C SER A 138 6.92 -4.88 0.94
N LEU A 139 7.16 -4.36 2.14
CA LEU A 139 6.16 -4.32 3.22
C LEU A 139 5.07 -3.29 2.91
N GLU A 140 5.44 -2.15 2.32
CA GLU A 140 4.50 -1.13 1.87
C GLU A 140 3.56 -1.68 0.80
N THR A 141 4.14 -2.28 -0.24
CA THR A 141 3.45 -2.96 -1.33
C THR A 141 2.44 -3.99 -0.82
N ALA A 142 2.81 -4.85 0.13
CA ALA A 142 1.88 -5.86 0.65
C ALA A 142 0.72 -5.24 1.45
N TYR A 143 1.00 -4.21 2.26
CA TYR A 143 0.00 -3.63 3.14
C TYR A 143 -0.93 -2.62 2.45
N CYS A 144 -0.48 -1.94 1.39
CA CYS A 144 -1.38 -1.10 0.58
C CYS A 144 -2.44 -1.96 -0.13
N ALA A 145 -2.06 -3.14 -0.63
CA ALA A 145 -3.00 -4.10 -1.19
C ALA A 145 -3.96 -4.67 -0.13
N GLU A 146 -3.44 -5.01 1.06
CA GLU A 146 -4.25 -5.44 2.21
C GLU A 146 -5.31 -4.41 2.59
N THR A 147 -4.91 -3.14 2.66
CA THR A 147 -5.77 -1.99 2.99
C THR A 147 -6.93 -1.86 1.99
N VAL A 148 -6.63 -1.95 0.70
CA VAL A 148 -7.64 -1.85 -0.37
C VAL A 148 -8.54 -3.10 -0.36
N ALA A 149 -7.99 -4.28 -0.13
CA ALA A 149 -8.77 -5.51 -0.07
C ALA A 149 -9.76 -5.51 1.11
N ILE A 150 -9.35 -5.08 2.29
CA ILE A 150 -10.25 -4.93 3.46
C ILE A 150 -11.37 -3.94 3.14
N ALA A 151 -11.05 -2.81 2.50
CA ALA A 151 -12.07 -1.84 2.09
C ALA A 151 -13.06 -2.47 1.10
N TYR A 152 -12.58 -3.16 0.07
CA TYR A 152 -13.45 -3.82 -0.92
C TYR A 152 -14.33 -4.90 -0.28
N GLU A 153 -13.79 -5.71 0.63
CA GLU A 153 -14.51 -6.78 1.33
C GLU A 153 -15.62 -6.18 2.22
N GLU A 154 -15.30 -5.19 3.05
CA GLU A 154 -16.27 -4.53 3.94
C GLU A 154 -17.33 -3.73 3.15
N MET A 155 -16.99 -3.22 1.97
CA MET A 155 -17.97 -2.64 1.04
C MET A 155 -18.86 -3.71 0.39
N GLY A 156 -18.46 -4.98 0.36
CA GLY A 156 -19.15 -6.06 -0.35
C GLY A 156 -18.86 -6.07 -1.86
N LEU A 157 -17.73 -5.48 -2.27
CA LEU A 157 -17.24 -5.48 -3.66
C LEU A 157 -16.39 -6.72 -3.97
N LEU A 158 -15.84 -7.35 -2.94
CA LEU A 158 -14.94 -8.49 -3.03
C LEU A 158 -15.43 -9.58 -2.09
N GLU A 159 -15.43 -10.83 -2.55
CA GLU A 159 -15.75 -12.00 -1.75
C GLU A 159 -14.60 -13.00 -1.82
N THR A 160 -14.02 -13.35 -0.67
CA THR A 160 -12.89 -14.28 -0.66
C THR A 160 -12.83 -15.09 0.63
N GLU A 161 -12.44 -16.36 0.50
CA GLU A 161 -12.02 -17.17 1.66
C GLU A 161 -10.53 -16.95 2.02
N LYS A 162 -9.81 -16.14 1.22
CA LYS A 162 -8.38 -15.89 1.42
C LYS A 162 -8.17 -14.86 2.51
N HIS A 163 -7.15 -15.09 3.35
CA HIS A 163 -6.70 -14.04 4.26
C HIS A 163 -6.14 -12.85 3.47
N TYR A 164 -6.33 -11.65 4.03
CA TYR A 164 -5.94 -10.36 3.46
C TYR A 164 -4.45 -10.27 3.06
N ASN A 165 -3.58 -11.08 3.70
CA ASN A 165 -2.16 -11.19 3.38
C ASN A 165 -1.87 -11.89 2.04
N TRP A 166 -2.89 -12.42 1.37
CA TRP A 166 -2.81 -12.96 0.02
C TRP A 166 -2.83 -11.86 -1.05
N PHE A 167 -3.34 -10.67 -0.72
CA PHE A 167 -3.39 -9.56 -1.66
C PHE A 167 -2.04 -8.86 -1.75
N ASP A 168 -1.61 -8.65 -2.98
CA ASP A 168 -0.51 -7.77 -3.35
C ASP A 168 -0.99 -6.85 -4.48
N PRO A 169 -0.30 -5.74 -4.77
CA PRO A 169 -0.77 -4.76 -5.74
C PRO A 169 -0.95 -5.33 -7.15
N GLY A 170 -0.24 -6.42 -7.47
CA GLY A 170 -0.43 -7.15 -8.72
C GLY A 170 -1.81 -7.75 -8.88
N LYS A 171 -2.52 -8.09 -7.80
CA LYS A 171 -3.91 -8.57 -7.85
C LYS A 171 -4.90 -7.52 -8.34
N PHE A 172 -4.54 -6.25 -8.23
CA PHE A 172 -5.35 -5.12 -8.70
C PHE A 172 -5.00 -4.68 -10.12
N TRP A 173 -3.97 -5.29 -10.75
CA TRP A 173 -3.60 -5.06 -12.14
C TRP A 173 -4.51 -5.86 -13.08
N SER A 174 -4.79 -5.36 -14.29
CA SER A 174 -5.62 -6.06 -15.29
C SER A 174 -5.05 -7.40 -15.74
N GLY A 175 -3.75 -7.62 -15.57
CA GLY A 175 -3.08 -8.90 -15.85
C GLY A 175 -3.32 -10.01 -14.82
N ASP A 176 -4.06 -9.74 -13.74
CA ASP A 176 -4.45 -10.73 -12.73
C ASP A 176 -5.96 -10.64 -12.45
N THR A 177 -6.48 -11.59 -11.66
CA THR A 177 -7.90 -11.66 -11.32
C THR A 177 -8.10 -11.37 -9.84
N LEU A 178 -8.94 -10.37 -9.57
CA LEU A 178 -9.45 -10.06 -8.25
C LEU A 178 -10.83 -10.74 -8.09
N PRO A 179 -11.12 -11.41 -6.95
CA PRO A 179 -12.40 -12.09 -6.74
C PRO A 179 -13.51 -11.08 -6.38
N LEU A 180 -13.83 -10.21 -7.33
CA LEU A 180 -14.96 -9.29 -7.23
C LEU A 180 -16.27 -10.06 -7.21
N THR A 181 -17.27 -9.53 -6.50
CA THR A 181 -18.63 -10.09 -6.56
C THR A 181 -19.17 -9.98 -7.99
N GLU A 182 -20.01 -10.94 -8.42
CA GLU A 182 -20.41 -11.12 -9.84
C GLU A 182 -20.98 -9.87 -10.52
N THR A 183 -21.47 -8.91 -9.74
CA THR A 183 -22.03 -7.65 -10.22
C THR A 183 -20.98 -6.59 -10.56
N TYR A 184 -19.73 -6.72 -10.11
CA TYR A 184 -18.70 -5.70 -10.27
C TYR A 184 -17.52 -6.13 -11.13
N GLN A 185 -16.95 -5.16 -11.83
CA GLN A 185 -15.73 -5.31 -12.60
C GLN A 185 -14.85 -4.05 -12.48
N LEU A 186 -13.54 -4.24 -12.59
CA LEU A 186 -12.59 -3.17 -12.79
C LEU A 186 -12.25 -3.07 -14.27
N GLY A 187 -12.42 -1.88 -14.84
CA GLY A 187 -12.06 -1.59 -16.23
C GLY A 187 -10.56 -1.65 -16.51
N ASP A 188 -10.18 -1.26 -17.73
CA ASP A 188 -8.78 -1.17 -18.16
C ASP A 188 -8.01 -0.06 -17.42
N GLU A 189 -6.68 -0.11 -17.49
CA GLU A 189 -5.83 0.95 -16.98
C GLU A 189 -5.96 2.25 -17.77
N ILE A 190 -6.43 3.29 -17.11
CA ILE A 190 -6.48 4.67 -17.62
C ILE A 190 -5.23 5.40 -17.11
N ALA A 191 -4.34 5.81 -18.01
CA ALA A 191 -3.14 6.55 -17.63
C ALA A 191 -3.52 7.92 -17.03
N VAL A 192 -2.89 8.26 -15.90
CA VAL A 192 -3.05 9.55 -15.25
C VAL A 192 -1.87 10.45 -15.62
N HIS A 193 -2.18 11.67 -16.06
CA HIS A 193 -1.20 12.69 -16.44
C HIS A 193 -1.44 13.96 -15.60
N LEU A 194 -0.35 14.67 -15.27
CA LEU A 194 -0.39 15.99 -14.61
C LEU A 194 -0.58 17.11 -15.63
#